data_AF-A0A0Q7PM22-F1
#
_entry.id   AF-A0A0Q7PM22-F1
#
_cell.length_a   1.000
_cell.length_b   1.000
_cell.length_c   1.000
_cell.angle_alpha   90.00
_cell.angle_beta   90.00
_cell.angle_gamma   90.00
#
_symmetry.space_group_name_H-M   'P 1'
#
loop_
_entity.id
_entity.type
_entity.pdbx_description
1 polymer ?
#
loop_
_entity_poly.entity_id
_entity_poly.type
_entity_poly.pdbx_seq_one_letter_code
_entity_poly.pdbx_strand_id
1 'polypeptide(L)'
;MILLRLLLPFLLTCLVLWTGPVAAQHTVIQQENVRYDYAQVLRVTPVYQTLTATRTEQRCEPQAKSDSRISRAVGAIKDALRREEAQQTDGNCRAVPVEREFRRPIAYDVDYVYKGAKFRSRLPEDPGNRLRIRIAITPAVPGATTP
;
A
#
# COMPACT_ATOMS: atom_id res chain seq x y z
N MET A 1 35.72 14.09 74.34
CA MET A 1 36.61 13.83 73.16
C MET A 1 36.90 12.35 72.88
N ILE A 2 36.70 11.42 73.82
CA ILE A 2 37.00 9.98 73.61
C ILE A 2 35.83 9.24 72.90
N LEU A 3 34.58 9.59 73.21
CA LEU A 3 33.40 8.95 72.60
C LEU A 3 33.30 9.19 71.07
N LEU A 4 33.70 10.37 70.59
CA LEU A 4 33.69 10.73 69.17
C LEU A 4 34.75 9.96 68.36
N ARG A 5 35.87 9.55 68.99
CA ARG A 5 36.96 8.78 68.36
C ARG A 5 36.64 7.29 68.25
N LEU A 6 35.79 6.75 69.13
CA LEU A 6 35.34 5.34 69.09
C LEU A 6 34.21 5.10 68.09
N LEU A 7 33.38 6.11 67.81
CA LEU A 7 32.29 6.02 66.83
C LEU A 7 32.76 6.20 65.38
N LEU A 8 33.85 6.95 65.16
CA LEU A 8 34.42 7.19 63.83
C LEU A 8 34.81 5.90 63.05
N PRO A 9 35.50 4.89 63.63
CA PRO A 9 35.82 3.65 62.91
C PRO A 9 34.58 2.78 62.66
N PHE A 10 33.55 2.88 63.51
CA PHE A 10 32.30 2.13 63.33
C PHE A 10 31.45 2.70 62.19
N LEU A 11 31.43 4.02 62.03
CA LEU A 11 30.79 4.69 60.90
C LEU A 11 31.53 4.44 59.56
N LEU A 12 32.86 4.37 59.59
CA LEU A 12 33.67 4.11 58.39
C LEU A 12 33.55 2.65 57.90
N THR A 13 33.46 1.69 58.82
CA THR A 13 33.30 0.26 58.48
C THR A 13 31.91 -0.06 57.93
N CYS A 14 30.86 0.64 58.39
CA CYS A 14 29.51 0.49 57.86
C CYS A 14 29.39 0.96 56.39
N LEU A 15 30.20 1.95 55.99
CA LEU A 15 30.17 2.54 54.64
C LEU A 15 30.78 1.63 53.54
N VAL A 16 31.69 0.71 53.89
CA VAL A 16 32.35 -0.19 52.92
C VAL A 16 31.51 -1.46 52.64
N LEU A 17 30.62 -1.83 53.57
CA LEU A 17 29.80 -3.05 53.49
C LEU A 17 28.60 -2.93 52.53
N TRP A 18 28.36 -1.79 51.90
CA TRP A 18 27.33 -1.58 50.88
C TRP A 18 27.86 -1.62 49.44
N THR A 19 28.99 -2.27 49.21
CA THR A 19 29.43 -2.62 47.85
C THR A 19 28.76 -3.93 47.44
N GLY A 20 27.49 -3.86 47.06
CA GLY A 20 26.80 -5.00 46.43
C GLY A 20 27.52 -5.42 45.14
N PRO A 21 27.50 -6.71 44.78
CA PRO A 21 28.15 -7.16 43.56
C PRO A 21 27.46 -6.50 42.35
N VAL A 22 28.17 -5.60 41.67
CA VAL A 22 27.79 -5.15 40.33
C VAL A 22 27.97 -6.35 39.42
N ALA A 23 26.89 -7.09 39.18
CA ALA A 23 26.85 -8.08 38.12
C ALA A 23 27.01 -7.31 36.81
N ALA A 24 28.23 -7.22 36.30
CA ALA A 24 28.54 -6.73 34.97
C ALA A 24 27.94 -7.72 33.97
N GLN A 25 26.65 -7.54 33.68
CA GLN A 25 25.98 -8.25 32.60
C GLN A 25 26.62 -7.78 31.30
N HIS A 26 27.57 -8.56 30.79
CA HIS A 26 28.15 -8.36 29.47
C HIS A 26 27.06 -8.67 28.44
N THR A 27 26.21 -7.67 28.18
CA THR A 27 25.22 -7.73 27.13
C THR A 27 25.96 -7.56 25.82
N VAL A 28 26.22 -8.68 25.14
CA VAL A 28 26.71 -8.65 23.77
C VAL A 28 25.55 -8.13 22.93
N ILE A 29 25.59 -6.84 22.57
CA ILE A 29 24.68 -6.29 21.56
C ILE A 29 25.05 -6.97 20.24
N GLN A 30 24.27 -7.98 19.86
CA GLN A 30 24.40 -8.65 18.57
C GLN A 30 24.10 -7.61 17.49
N GLN A 31 25.12 -7.20 16.75
CA GLN A 31 24.93 -6.35 15.59
C GLN A 31 24.12 -7.11 14.54
N GLU A 32 23.04 -6.51 14.03
CA GLU A 32 22.22 -7.14 13.01
C GLU A 32 23.03 -7.30 11.72
N ASN A 33 23.38 -8.54 11.39
CA ASN A 33 24.13 -8.86 10.18
C ASN A 33 23.17 -8.88 8.98
N VAL A 34 22.96 -7.70 8.40
CA VAL A 34 22.06 -7.49 7.27
C VAL A 34 22.84 -7.45 5.96
N ARG A 35 22.41 -8.26 4.99
CA ARG A 35 22.94 -8.23 3.63
C ARG A 35 21.80 -8.07 2.63
N TYR A 36 22.06 -7.30 1.57
CA TYR A 36 21.18 -7.23 0.41
C TYR A 36 21.62 -8.24 -0.65
N ASP A 37 20.65 -8.90 -1.27
CA ASP A 37 20.87 -9.80 -2.40
C ASP A 37 19.70 -9.69 -3.39
N TYR A 38 19.81 -10.39 -4.52
CA TYR A 38 18.76 -10.45 -5.53
C TYR A 38 18.18 -11.86 -5.64
N ALA A 39 16.86 -11.95 -5.53
CA ALA A 39 16.10 -13.15 -5.79
C ALA A 39 15.53 -13.14 -7.22
N GLN A 40 15.36 -14.34 -7.78
CA GLN A 40 14.72 -14.49 -9.08
C GLN A 40 13.20 -14.52 -8.89
N VAL A 41 12.50 -13.63 -9.60
CA VAL A 41 11.03 -13.60 -9.57
C VAL A 41 10.49 -14.74 -10.43
N LEU A 42 9.50 -15.46 -9.91
CA LEU A 42 8.81 -16.56 -10.59
C LEU A 42 7.44 -16.11 -11.12
N ARG A 43 6.68 -15.35 -10.32
CA ARG A 43 5.33 -14.90 -10.67
C ARG A 43 4.98 -13.60 -9.94
N VAL A 44 4.34 -12.69 -10.66
CA VAL A 44 3.76 -11.45 -10.12
C VAL A 44 2.25 -11.49 -10.33
N THR A 45 1.48 -11.40 -9.24
CA THR A 45 0.01 -11.40 -9.28
C THR A 45 -0.53 -10.08 -8.74
N PRO A 46 -1.18 -9.23 -9.54
CA PRO A 46 -1.78 -7.99 -9.05
C PRO A 46 -2.97 -8.28 -8.14
N VAL A 47 -3.03 -7.57 -7.00
CA VAL A 47 -4.13 -7.58 -6.05
C VAL A 47 -4.99 -6.36 -6.35
N TYR A 48 -6.19 -6.59 -6.88
CA TYR A 48 -7.12 -5.51 -7.24
C TYR A 48 -8.06 -5.17 -6.07
N GLN A 49 -8.36 -3.88 -5.93
CA GLN A 49 -9.45 -3.37 -5.10
C GLN A 49 -10.60 -2.90 -5.99
N THR A 50 -11.82 -3.36 -5.71
CA THR A 50 -13.06 -2.84 -6.31
C THR A 50 -13.47 -1.56 -5.60
N LEU A 51 -13.55 -0.47 -6.35
CA LEU A 51 -14.04 0.82 -5.91
C LEU A 51 -15.33 1.14 -6.65
N THR A 52 -16.34 1.59 -5.94
CA THR A 52 -17.59 2.05 -6.52
C THR A 52 -17.52 3.57 -6.69
N ALA A 53 -17.73 4.07 -7.91
CA ALA A 53 -17.81 5.50 -8.15
C ALA A 53 -18.99 5.85 -9.05
N THR A 54 -19.65 6.96 -8.70
CA THR A 54 -20.80 7.49 -9.44
C THR A 54 -20.31 8.48 -10.50
N ARG A 55 -20.38 8.11 -11.78
CA ARG A 55 -20.07 9.02 -12.89
C ARG A 55 -21.36 9.52 -13.52
N THR A 56 -21.47 10.82 -13.77
CA THR A 56 -22.59 11.39 -14.50
C THR A 56 -22.44 11.08 -15.99
N GLU A 57 -23.40 10.35 -16.56
CA GLU A 57 -23.48 10.08 -18.00
C GLU A 57 -24.75 10.73 -18.57
N GLN A 58 -24.69 11.25 -19.79
CA GLN A 58 -25.88 11.75 -20.48
C GLN A 58 -26.63 10.58 -21.14
N ARG A 59 -27.84 10.33 -20.66
CA ARG A 59 -28.76 9.35 -21.23
C ARG A 59 -29.76 10.06 -22.12
N CYS A 60 -29.60 9.91 -23.44
CA CYS A 60 -30.51 10.44 -24.44
C CYS A 60 -31.56 9.39 -24.82
N GLU A 61 -32.83 9.79 -24.86
CA GLU A 61 -33.91 8.94 -25.33
C GLU A 61 -33.96 8.96 -26.88
N PRO A 62 -34.02 7.79 -27.55
CA PRO A 62 -34.07 7.75 -29.00
C PRO A 62 -35.39 8.34 -29.49
N GLN A 63 -35.33 9.43 -30.27
CA GLN A 63 -36.52 10.06 -30.83
C GLN A 63 -37.11 9.16 -31.93
N ALA A 64 -38.37 8.75 -31.78
CA ALA A 64 -39.13 8.09 -32.83
C ALA A 64 -39.42 9.10 -33.95
N LYS A 65 -38.63 9.09 -35.03
CA LYS A 65 -38.92 9.87 -36.23
C LYS A 65 -40.17 9.30 -36.90
N SER A 66 -41.26 10.08 -36.94
CA SER A 66 -42.44 9.74 -37.72
C SER A 66 -42.18 10.07 -39.21
N ASP A 67 -41.80 9.04 -39.96
CA ASP A 67 -41.49 9.18 -41.38
C ASP A 67 -42.75 9.29 -42.25
N SER A 68 -43.36 10.49 -42.30
CA SER A 68 -44.29 10.83 -43.38
C SER A 68 -43.53 11.44 -44.57
N ARG A 69 -43.84 11.03 -45.80
CA ARG A 69 -43.16 11.49 -47.03
C ARG A 69 -43.32 13.00 -47.26
N ILE A 70 -44.39 13.59 -46.70
CA ILE A 70 -44.71 15.02 -46.79
C ILE A 70 -43.72 15.84 -45.93
N SER A 71 -43.27 15.31 -44.79
CA SER A 71 -42.34 15.99 -43.87
C SER A 71 -40.95 16.25 -44.48
N ARG A 72 -40.50 15.43 -45.45
CA ARG A 72 -39.18 15.59 -46.10
C ARG A 72 -39.11 16.81 -47.03
N ALA A 73 -40.19 17.11 -47.73
CA ALA A 73 -40.25 18.28 -48.62
C ALA A 73 -40.21 19.60 -47.83
N VAL A 74 -40.88 19.64 -46.68
CA VAL A 74 -40.91 20.81 -45.79
C VAL A 74 -39.56 21.04 -45.09
N GLY A 75 -38.81 19.97 -44.80
CA GLY A 75 -37.47 20.07 -44.21
C GLY A 75 -36.45 20.77 -45.11
N ALA A 76 -36.45 20.49 -46.42
CA ALA A 76 -35.48 21.06 -47.35
C ALA A 76 -35.60 22.59 -47.53
N ILE A 77 -36.83 23.11 -47.49
CA ILE A 77 -37.08 24.55 -47.62
C ILE A 77 -36.73 25.27 -46.31
N LYS A 78 -37.01 24.64 -45.16
CA LYS A 78 -36.70 25.20 -43.84
C LYS A 78 -35.19 25.28 -43.58
N ASP A 79 -34.41 24.32 -44.07
CA ASP A 79 -32.95 24.32 -43.93
C ASP A 79 -32.27 25.45 -44.73
N ALA A 80 -32.80 25.81 -45.89
CA ALA A 80 -32.24 26.89 -46.71
C ALA A 80 -32.37 28.28 -46.06
N LEU A 81 -33.32 28.44 -45.14
CA LEU A 81 -33.61 29.71 -44.45
C LEU A 81 -32.96 29.80 -43.05
N ARG A 82 -32.50 28.68 -42.48
CA ARG A 82 -32.07 28.58 -41.08
C ARG A 82 -30.54 28.51 -40.95
N ARG A 83 -29.82 29.43 -41.59
CA ARG A 83 -28.35 29.47 -41.54
C ARG A 83 -27.76 30.07 -40.25
N GLU A 84 -28.61 30.51 -39.30
CA GLU A 84 -28.18 31.11 -38.02
C GLU A 84 -28.71 30.39 -36.77
N GLU A 85 -29.47 29.30 -36.90
CA GLU A 85 -29.97 28.55 -35.74
C GLU A 85 -29.73 27.05 -35.91
N ALA A 86 -28.47 26.63 -35.71
CA ALA A 86 -28.11 25.26 -35.36
C ALA A 86 -28.61 24.96 -33.93
N GLN A 87 -29.92 25.07 -33.75
CA GLN A 87 -30.60 24.67 -32.54
C GLN A 87 -30.56 23.15 -32.54
N GLN A 88 -29.63 22.65 -31.72
CA GLN A 88 -29.71 21.38 -31.04
C GLN A 88 -31.18 20.97 -30.96
N THR A 89 -31.60 20.06 -31.84
CA THR A 89 -32.75 19.22 -31.53
C THR A 89 -32.19 18.24 -30.51
N ASP A 90 -31.95 18.77 -29.31
CA ASP A 90 -31.42 18.04 -28.18
C ASP A 90 -32.44 16.93 -27.97
N GLY A 91 -32.02 15.68 -28.20
CA GLY A 91 -32.75 14.55 -27.67
C GLY A 91 -33.04 14.84 -26.20
N ASN A 92 -34.12 14.29 -25.64
CA ASN A 92 -34.35 14.37 -24.20
C ASN A 92 -33.18 13.67 -23.48
N CYS A 93 -32.09 14.41 -23.26
CA CYS A 93 -30.81 13.95 -22.75
C CYS A 93 -30.75 14.38 -21.29
N ARG A 94 -30.85 13.42 -20.38
CA ARG A 94 -30.76 13.67 -18.94
C ARG A 94 -29.41 13.22 -18.41
N ALA A 95 -28.79 14.03 -17.55
CA ALA A 95 -27.62 13.60 -16.79
C ALA A 95 -28.08 12.61 -15.72
N VAL A 96 -27.65 11.34 -15.84
CA VAL A 96 -27.98 10.28 -14.88
C VAL A 96 -26.70 9.88 -14.15
N PRO A 97 -26.71 9.82 -12.80
CA PRO A 97 -25.62 9.20 -12.05
C PRO A 97 -25.60 7.70 -12.35
N VAL A 98 -24.54 7.21 -12.98
CA VAL A 98 -24.34 5.79 -13.25
C VAL A 98 -23.24 5.27 -12.33
N GLU A 99 -23.59 4.25 -11.54
CA GLU A 99 -22.65 3.58 -10.65
C GLU A 99 -21.74 2.67 -11.47
N ARG A 100 -20.43 2.86 -11.34
CA ARG A 100 -19.42 2.09 -12.06
C ARG A 100 -18.45 1.48 -11.06
N GLU A 101 -18.19 0.18 -11.22
CA GLU A 101 -17.13 -0.51 -10.49
C GLU A 101 -15.78 -0.31 -11.18
N PHE A 102 -14.84 0.30 -10.47
CA PHE A 102 -13.46 0.49 -10.89
C PHE A 102 -12.56 -0.51 -10.16
N ARG A 103 -11.72 -1.22 -10.91
CA ARG A 103 -10.72 -2.13 -10.32
C ARG A 103 -9.35 -1.50 -10.46
N ARG A 104 -8.69 -1.20 -9.34
CA ARG A 104 -7.30 -0.70 -9.32
C ARG A 104 -6.37 -1.69 -8.62
N PRO A 105 -5.17 -1.98 -9.16
CA PRO A 105 -4.16 -2.72 -8.42
C PRO A 105 -3.73 -1.92 -7.19
N ILE A 106 -3.75 -2.54 -6.02
CA ILE A 106 -3.28 -1.93 -4.76
C ILE A 106 -1.98 -2.56 -4.25
N ALA A 107 -1.67 -3.77 -4.70
CA ALA A 107 -0.46 -4.49 -4.32
C ALA A 107 -0.14 -5.57 -5.36
N TYR A 108 1.03 -6.16 -5.22
CA TYR A 108 1.50 -7.28 -6.03
C TYR A 108 1.92 -8.41 -5.11
N ASP A 109 1.26 -9.57 -5.23
CA ASP A 109 1.72 -10.79 -4.61
C ASP A 109 2.81 -11.40 -5.51
N VAL A 110 4.02 -11.48 -4.98
CA VAL A 110 5.21 -11.89 -5.73
C VAL A 110 5.75 -13.18 -5.16
N ASP A 111 5.77 -14.21 -6.00
CA ASP A 111 6.42 -15.48 -5.73
C ASP A 111 7.85 -15.42 -6.30
N TYR A 112 8.85 -15.65 -5.45
CA TYR A 112 10.27 -15.58 -5.82
C TYR A 112 11.06 -16.76 -5.23
N VAL A 113 12.22 -17.02 -5.82
CA VAL A 113 13.15 -18.06 -5.36
C VAL A 113 14.48 -17.44 -4.96
N TYR A 114 14.96 -17.82 -3.78
CA TYR A 114 16.27 -17.49 -3.29
C TYR A 114 16.98 -18.74 -2.77
N LYS A 115 18.16 -19.04 -3.31
CA LYS A 115 18.97 -20.22 -2.94
C LYS A 115 18.16 -21.53 -2.94
N GLY A 116 17.23 -21.68 -3.88
CA GLY A 116 16.38 -22.88 -4.05
C GLY A 116 15.10 -22.88 -3.19
N ALA A 117 14.98 -22.02 -2.19
CA ALA A 117 13.77 -21.86 -1.41
C ALA A 117 12.81 -20.87 -2.07
N LYS A 118 11.51 -21.22 -2.09
CA LYS A 118 10.44 -20.38 -2.64
C LYS A 118 9.77 -19.60 -1.53
N PHE A 119 9.55 -18.32 -1.79
CA PHE A 119 8.91 -17.39 -0.87
C PHE A 119 7.83 -16.61 -1.60
N ARG A 120 6.88 -16.08 -0.83
CA ARG A 120 5.84 -15.17 -1.32
C ARG A 120 5.85 -13.91 -0.46
N SER A 121 5.80 -12.75 -1.10
CA SER A 121 5.70 -11.47 -0.39
C SER A 121 4.75 -10.54 -1.13
N ARG A 122 4.09 -9.66 -0.40
CA ARG A 122 3.22 -8.62 -0.95
C ARG A 122 3.97 -7.31 -1.04
N LEU A 123 4.03 -6.73 -2.23
CA LEU A 123 4.76 -5.50 -2.54
C LEU A 123 3.80 -4.40 -3.00
N PRO A 124 4.10 -3.11 -2.75
CA PRO A 124 3.29 -2.00 -3.25
C PRO A 124 3.47 -1.77 -4.75
N GLU A 125 4.63 -2.14 -5.29
CA GLU A 125 5.03 -1.91 -6.67
C GLU A 125 5.48 -3.21 -7.34
N ASP A 126 5.46 -3.24 -8.68
CA ASP A 126 5.90 -4.40 -9.46
C ASP A 126 7.44 -4.49 -9.45
N PRO A 127 8.05 -5.56 -8.92
CA PRO A 127 9.50 -5.72 -8.88
C PRO A 127 10.12 -6.14 -10.23
N GLY A 128 9.31 -6.52 -11.21
CA GLY A 128 9.79 -7.09 -12.48
C GLY A 128 10.46 -8.45 -12.31
N ASN A 129 11.58 -8.68 -13.00
CA ASN A 129 12.21 -10.01 -13.08
C ASN A 129 13.14 -10.37 -11.91
N ARG A 130 13.56 -9.38 -11.11
CA ARG A 130 14.51 -9.56 -10.01
C ARG A 130 14.08 -8.75 -8.80
N LEU A 131 13.97 -9.43 -7.66
CA LEU A 131 13.57 -8.80 -6.41
C LEU A 131 14.79 -8.55 -5.53
N ARG A 132 14.99 -7.30 -5.11
CA ARG A 132 16.00 -6.96 -4.10
C ARG A 132 15.47 -7.37 -2.72
N ILE A 133 16.18 -8.29 -2.07
CA ILE A 133 15.79 -8.83 -0.75
C ILE A 133 16.77 -8.37 0.35
N ARG A 134 16.26 -8.22 1.57
CA ARG A 134 17.03 -7.93 2.80
C ARG A 134 17.14 -9.21 3.62
N ILE A 135 18.34 -9.72 3.78
CA ILE A 135 18.63 -10.95 4.51
C ILE A 135 19.22 -10.56 5.86
N ALA A 136 18.53 -10.92 6.94
CA ALA A 136 19.06 -10.83 8.29
C ALA A 136 19.63 -12.20 8.69
N ILE A 137 20.91 -12.24 9.03
CA ILE A 137 21.60 -13.46 9.42
C ILE A 137 21.73 -13.48 10.93
N THR A 138 21.11 -14.46 11.57
CA THR A 138 21.20 -14.69 13.02
C THR A 138 21.89 -16.02 13.27
N PRO A 139 22.98 -16.06 14.06
CA PRO A 139 23.65 -17.32 14.37
C PRO A 139 22.75 -18.22 15.22
N ALA A 140 22.73 -19.51 14.90
CA ALA A 140 22.10 -20.50 15.74
C ALA A 140 23.02 -20.80 16.95
N VAL A 141 22.61 -20.36 18.14
CA VAL A 141 23.30 -20.70 19.39
C VAL A 141 22.61 -21.92 20.03
N PRO A 142 23.36 -22.94 20.49
CA PRO A 142 22.78 -24.08 21.18
C PRO A 142 21.98 -23.61 22.41
N GLY A 143 20.70 -23.99 22.49
CA GLY A 143 19.82 -23.65 23.61
C GLY A 143 19.00 -22.37 23.47
N ALA A 144 19.14 -21.60 22.38
CA ALA A 144 18.17 -20.55 22.07
C ALA A 144 16.98 -21.16 21.31
N THR A 145 15.81 -21.14 21.93
CA THR A 145 14.54 -21.48 21.28
C THR A 145 14.20 -20.38 20.28
N THR A 146 14.16 -20.72 18.98
CA THR A 146 13.54 -19.84 17.98
C THR A 146 12.05 -19.67 18.31
N PRO A 147 11.52 -18.43 18.20
CA PRO A 147 10.09 -18.17 18.41
C PRO A 147 9.20 -18.84 17.36
#